data_AF-A0A382AYB0-F1
#
_entry.id   AF-A0A382AYB0-F1
#
_cell.length_a   1.000
_cell.length_b   1.000
_cell.length_c   1.000
_cell.angle_alpha   90.00
_cell.angle_beta   90.00
_cell.angle_gamma   90.00
#
_symmetry.space_group_name_H-M   'P 1'
#
loop_
_entity.id
_entity.type
_entity.pdbx_description
1 polymer ?
#
loop_
_entity_poly.entity_id
_entity_poly.type
_entity_poly.pdbx_seq_one_letter_code
_entity_poly.pdbx_strand_id
1 'polypeptide(L)'
;MSQQKTVEKKLSKAAIETLAIIVYHQPVTRAEIEEIRGVAFGTNTLEILMELNWVRPLGRKDVPGKPIQYGTSEDFLSHFNLQKLSDLPTVDELGSAGLIDTSNVDASIFGTGKFFKEKQEDKKENIYSEIDEMLSGTLKNEDDE
;
A
#
# COMPACT_ATOMS: atom_id res chain seq x y z
N MET A 1 -5.54 -28.14 -33.76
CA MET A 1 -5.60 -27.54 -32.41
C MET A 1 -5.92 -26.07 -32.59
N SER A 2 -7.15 -25.65 -32.26
CA SER A 2 -7.58 -24.27 -32.42
C SER A 2 -6.82 -23.41 -31.42
N GLN A 3 -5.98 -22.48 -31.89
CA GLN A 3 -5.36 -21.51 -31.02
C GLN A 3 -6.45 -20.54 -30.54
N GLN A 4 -6.97 -20.77 -29.34
CA GLN A 4 -7.80 -19.80 -28.65
C GLN A 4 -6.95 -18.55 -28.42
N LYS A 5 -7.12 -17.57 -29.28
CA LYS A 5 -6.63 -16.21 -29.06
C LYS A 5 -7.45 -15.65 -27.91
N THR A 6 -6.94 -15.79 -26.68
CA THR A 6 -7.47 -15.08 -25.52
C THR A 6 -7.32 -13.60 -25.82
N VAL A 7 -8.42 -12.95 -26.22
CA VAL A 7 -8.47 -11.50 -26.30
C VAL A 7 -8.42 -11.02 -24.87
N GLU A 8 -7.22 -10.68 -24.40
CA GLU A 8 -7.03 -10.00 -23.12
C GLU A 8 -7.87 -8.73 -23.16
N LYS A 9 -9.00 -8.74 -22.45
CA LYS A 9 -9.82 -7.53 -22.27
C LYS A 9 -8.94 -6.53 -21.52
N LYS A 10 -8.51 -5.49 -22.22
CA LYS A 10 -7.81 -4.37 -21.60
C LYS A 10 -8.65 -3.83 -20.45
N LEU A 11 -8.02 -3.64 -19.30
CA LEU A 11 -8.66 -2.99 -18.16
C LEU A 11 -9.14 -1.59 -18.56
N SER A 12 -10.34 -1.24 -18.09
CA SER A 12 -10.83 0.13 -18.23
C SER A 12 -9.94 1.11 -17.47
N LYS A 13 -9.95 2.39 -17.87
CA LYS A 13 -9.22 3.44 -17.14
C LYS A 13 -9.56 3.46 -15.65
N ALA A 14 -10.85 3.34 -15.32
CA ALA A 14 -11.31 3.30 -13.93
C ALA A 14 -10.77 2.10 -13.15
N ALA A 15 -10.62 0.94 -13.80
CA ALA A 15 -10.02 -0.24 -13.18
C ALA A 15 -8.52 -0.07 -12.93
N ILE A 16 -7.80 0.54 -13.87
CA ILE A 16 -6.37 0.86 -13.71
C ILE A 16 -6.16 1.88 -12.59
N GLU A 17 -6.97 2.93 -12.53
CA GLU A 17 -6.94 3.92 -11.43
C GLU A 17 -7.20 3.26 -10.07
N THR A 18 -8.22 2.41 -10.00
CA THR A 18 -8.57 1.67 -8.78
C THR A 18 -7.44 0.74 -8.34
N LEU A 19 -6.85 0.00 -9.29
CA LEU A 19 -5.70 -0.86 -9.02
C LEU A 19 -4.51 -0.07 -8.49
N ALA A 20 -4.17 1.06 -9.13
CA ALA A 20 -3.06 1.90 -8.70
C ALA A 20 -3.24 2.38 -7.25
N ILE A 21 -4.45 2.82 -6.87
CA ILE A 21 -4.72 3.22 -5.50
C ILE A 21 -4.53 2.05 -4.53
N ILE A 22 -5.07 0.87 -4.83
CA ILE A 22 -4.88 -0.31 -3.97
C ILE A 22 -3.40 -0.64 -3.81
N VAL A 23 -2.64 -0.62 -4.89
CA VAL A 23 -1.21 -0.94 -4.90
C VAL A 23 -0.42 -0.02 -3.97
N TYR A 24 -0.67 1.30 -4.04
CA TYR A 24 0.08 2.30 -3.26
C TYR A 24 -0.50 2.59 -1.87
N HIS A 25 -1.73 2.15 -1.56
CA HIS A 25 -2.43 2.48 -0.30
C HIS A 25 -2.90 1.27 0.51
N GLN A 26 -2.64 0.03 0.07
CA GLN A 26 -3.04 -1.17 0.82
C GLN A 26 -2.45 -1.21 2.24
N PRO A 27 -3.20 -1.66 3.27
CA PRO A 27 -4.59 -2.13 3.19
C PRO A 27 -5.61 -0.99 3.09
N VAL A 28 -6.47 -1.02 2.06
CA VAL A 28 -7.43 0.05 1.77
C VAL A 28 -8.86 -0.46 1.62
N THR A 29 -9.84 0.28 2.09
CA THR A 29 -11.27 -0.03 1.97
C THR A 29 -11.88 0.59 0.72
N ARG A 30 -13.04 0.09 0.28
CA ARG A 30 -13.77 0.68 -0.85
C ARG A 30 -14.02 2.18 -0.67
N ALA A 31 -14.47 2.59 0.51
CA ALA A 31 -14.78 3.98 0.80
C ALA A 31 -13.54 4.88 0.65
N GLU A 32 -12.39 4.44 1.17
CA GLU A 32 -11.12 5.18 1.04
C GLU A 32 -10.66 5.26 -0.43
N ILE A 33 -10.87 4.20 -1.23
CA ILE A 33 -10.57 4.27 -2.67
C ILE A 33 -11.47 5.31 -3.35
N GLU A 34 -12.78 5.30 -3.08
CA GLU A 34 -13.72 6.25 -3.68
C GLU A 34 -13.41 7.70 -3.26
N GLU A 35 -12.97 7.91 -2.01
CA GLU A 35 -12.50 9.19 -1.49
C GLU A 35 -11.27 9.69 -2.25
N ILE A 36 -10.24 8.86 -2.42
CA ILE A 36 -9.02 9.22 -3.17
C ILE A 36 -9.34 9.50 -4.64
N ARG A 37 -10.26 8.73 -5.26
CA ARG A 37 -10.69 8.96 -6.65
C ARG A 37 -11.59 10.19 -6.80
N GLY A 38 -12.19 10.68 -5.72
CA GLY A 38 -13.21 11.73 -5.74
C GLY A 38 -14.54 11.32 -6.38
N VAL A 39 -14.69 10.06 -6.81
CA VAL A 39 -15.91 9.53 -7.43
C VAL A 39 -16.08 8.04 -7.10
N ALA A 40 -17.35 7.64 -6.95
CA ALA A 40 -17.70 6.23 -6.81
C ALA A 40 -17.30 5.43 -8.06
N PHE A 41 -16.95 4.16 -7.88
CA PHE A 41 -16.75 3.21 -8.99
C PHE A 41 -17.73 2.05 -8.89
N GLY A 42 -17.97 1.37 -10.01
CA GLY A 42 -18.89 0.23 -10.05
C GLY A 42 -18.33 -0.98 -9.29
N THR A 43 -19.19 -1.75 -8.63
CA THR A 43 -18.79 -2.97 -7.90
C THR A 43 -18.02 -3.96 -8.75
N ASN A 44 -18.37 -4.04 -10.04
CA ASN A 44 -17.71 -4.85 -11.05
C ASN A 44 -16.20 -4.56 -11.19
N THR A 45 -15.73 -3.34 -10.86
CA THR A 45 -14.32 -2.99 -10.97
C THR A 45 -13.45 -3.80 -10.01
N LEU A 46 -13.85 -3.91 -8.73
CA LEU A 46 -13.13 -4.73 -7.77
C LEU A 46 -13.24 -6.21 -8.11
N GLU A 47 -14.42 -6.64 -8.58
CA GLU A 47 -14.67 -8.03 -8.99
C GLU A 47 -13.73 -8.45 -10.12
N ILE A 48 -13.61 -7.65 -11.18
CA ILE A 48 -12.66 -7.89 -12.28
C ILE A 48 -11.21 -8.00 -11.76
N LEU A 49 -10.78 -7.12 -10.85
CA LEU A 49 -9.42 -7.17 -10.31
C LEU A 49 -9.16 -8.41 -9.44
N MET A 50 -10.20 -8.91 -8.77
CA MET A 50 -10.14 -10.18 -8.03
C MET A 50 -10.20 -11.39 -8.96
N GLU A 51 -10.98 -11.35 -10.04
CA GLU A 51 -11.02 -12.41 -11.07
C GLU A 51 -9.68 -12.57 -11.79
N LEU A 52 -8.95 -11.47 -11.99
CA LEU A 52 -7.57 -11.49 -12.49
C LEU A 52 -6.55 -11.95 -11.45
N ASN A 53 -7.00 -12.26 -10.22
CA ASN A 53 -6.18 -12.54 -9.05
C ASN A 53 -5.17 -11.45 -8.70
N TRP A 54 -5.29 -10.21 -9.18
CA TRP A 54 -4.34 -9.14 -8.85
C TRP A 54 -4.64 -8.47 -7.51
N VAL A 55 -5.90 -8.48 -7.11
CA VAL A 55 -6.38 -7.92 -5.84
C VAL A 55 -7.03 -9.03 -5.02
N ARG A 56 -6.89 -8.95 -3.70
CA ARG A 56 -7.50 -9.88 -2.75
C ARG A 56 -7.98 -9.15 -1.49
N PRO A 57 -8.98 -9.69 -0.77
CA PRO A 57 -9.31 -9.20 0.57
C PRO A 57 -8.16 -9.53 1.55
N LEU A 58 -7.80 -8.55 2.39
CA LEU A 58 -6.80 -8.68 3.45
C LEU A 58 -7.40 -8.86 4.84
N GLY A 59 -8.68 -8.52 5.01
CA GLY A 59 -9.34 -8.55 6.30
C GLY A 59 -10.46 -7.51 6.38
N ARG A 60 -10.84 -7.14 7.60
CA ARG A 60 -11.83 -6.10 7.86
C ARG A 60 -11.24 -5.05 8.79
N LYS A 61 -11.45 -3.77 8.47
CA LYS A 61 -10.98 -2.66 9.30
C LYS A 61 -11.79 -2.60 10.60
N ASP A 62 -11.13 -2.38 11.75
CA ASP A 62 -11.80 -2.32 13.05
C ASP A 62 -12.43 -0.95 13.32
N VAL A 63 -13.46 -0.63 12.55
CA VAL A 63 -14.28 0.60 12.65
C VAL A 63 -15.76 0.21 12.48
N PRO A 64 -16.72 1.09 12.84
CA PRO A 64 -18.14 0.82 12.62
C PRO A 64 -18.43 0.36 11.17
N GLY A 65 -19.23 -0.70 11.04
CA GLY A 65 -19.52 -1.36 9.75
C GLY A 65 -18.49 -2.38 9.29
N LYS A 66 -17.30 -2.42 9.93
CA LYS A 66 -16.19 -3.36 9.64
C LYS A 66 -15.99 -3.58 8.13
N PRO A 67 -15.68 -2.53 7.35
CA PRO A 67 -15.53 -2.65 5.90
C PRO A 67 -14.36 -3.57 5.53
N ILE A 68 -14.48 -4.24 4.39
CA ILE A 68 -13.43 -5.11 3.84
C ILE A 68 -12.25 -4.25 3.40
N GLN A 69 -11.04 -4.70 3.73
CA GLN A 69 -9.79 -4.14 3.23
C GLN A 69 -9.27 -4.98 2.07
N TYR A 70 -8.73 -4.31 1.07
CA TYR A 70 -8.16 -4.88 -0.14
C TYR A 70 -6.66 -4.62 -0.20
N GLY A 71 -5.95 -5.51 -0.88
CA GLY A 71 -4.53 -5.39 -1.19
C GLY A 71 -4.16 -6.27 -2.37
N THR A 72 -2.89 -6.23 -2.76
CA THR A 72 -2.39 -6.97 -3.92
C THR A 72 -2.07 -8.43 -3.56
N SER A 73 -2.02 -9.27 -4.58
CA SER A 73 -1.59 -10.67 -4.49
C SER A 73 -0.15 -10.87 -4.99
N GLU A 74 0.32 -12.12 -4.93
CA GLU A 74 1.56 -12.54 -5.58
C GLU A 74 1.44 -12.56 -7.12
N ASP A 75 0.26 -12.88 -7.66
CA ASP A 75 0.03 -12.86 -9.11
C ASP A 75 0.19 -11.45 -9.70
N PHE A 76 -0.16 -10.41 -8.94
CA PHE A 76 0.16 -9.03 -9.30
C PHE A 76 1.67 -8.84 -9.43
N LEU A 77 2.45 -9.25 -8.42
CA LEU A 77 3.91 -9.13 -8.44
C LEU A 77 4.52 -9.88 -9.62
N SER A 78 4.05 -11.11 -9.88
CA SER A 78 4.49 -11.90 -11.02
C SER A 78 4.14 -11.26 -12.36
N HIS A 79 2.94 -10.67 -12.50
CA HIS A 79 2.51 -10.03 -13.74
C HIS A 79 3.33 -8.78 -14.06
N PHE A 80 3.64 -7.96 -13.05
CA PHE A 80 4.47 -6.76 -13.19
C PHE A 80 5.97 -7.02 -13.02
N ASN A 81 6.36 -8.29 -12.88
CA ASN A 81 7.73 -8.74 -12.77
C ASN A 81 8.52 -8.08 -11.61
N LEU A 82 7.84 -7.91 -10.48
CA LEU A 82 8.34 -7.34 -9.23
C LEU A 82 8.65 -8.45 -8.23
N GLN A 83 9.69 -8.28 -7.39
CA GLN A 83 9.96 -9.22 -6.30
C GLN A 83 9.18 -8.85 -5.04
N LYS A 84 8.97 -7.55 -4.84
CA LYS A 84 8.27 -6.99 -3.68
C LYS A 84 7.61 -5.67 -4.05
N LEU A 85 6.61 -5.27 -3.26
CA LEU A 85 5.90 -4.00 -3.48
C LEU A 85 6.80 -2.77 -3.35
N SER A 86 7.90 -2.85 -2.59
CA SER A 86 8.85 -1.73 -2.50
C SER A 86 9.67 -1.52 -3.77
N ASP A 87 9.58 -2.41 -4.76
CA ASP A 87 10.22 -2.24 -6.07
C ASP A 87 9.39 -1.32 -6.98
N LEU A 88 8.19 -0.93 -6.54
CA LEU A 88 7.38 0.05 -7.26
C LEU A 88 8.02 1.45 -7.16
N PRO A 89 7.92 2.26 -8.23
CA PRO A 89 8.42 3.63 -8.21
C PRO A 89 7.82 4.45 -7.07
N THR A 90 8.68 5.10 -6.32
CA THR A 90 8.28 6.09 -5.32
C THR A 90 7.82 7.39 -5.99
N VAL A 91 7.09 8.22 -5.25
CA VAL A 91 6.65 9.54 -5.72
C VAL A 91 7.85 10.40 -6.15
N ASP A 92 8.93 10.37 -5.39
CA ASP A 92 10.16 11.12 -5.70
C ASP A 92 10.83 10.64 -6.99
N GLU A 93 10.85 9.32 -7.23
CA GLU A 93 11.37 8.75 -8.48
C GLU A 93 10.49 9.11 -9.68
N LEU A 94 9.16 9.09 -9.51
CA LEU A 94 8.23 9.53 -10.54
C LEU A 94 8.39 11.03 -10.84
N GLY A 95 8.63 11.85 -9.83
CA GLY A 95 8.91 13.28 -9.98
C GLY A 95 10.23 13.54 -10.68
N SER A 96 11.29 12.85 -10.27
CA SER A 96 12.63 12.98 -10.86
C SER A 96 12.67 12.52 -12.32
N ALA A 97 11.85 11.53 -12.68
CA ALA A 97 11.67 11.07 -14.06
C ALA A 97 10.82 12.04 -14.92
N GLY A 98 10.28 13.11 -14.34
CA GLY A 98 9.40 14.06 -15.03
C GLY A 98 8.02 13.49 -15.39
N LEU A 99 7.63 12.38 -14.76
CA LEU A 99 6.31 11.75 -14.97
C LEU A 99 5.20 12.45 -14.19
N ILE A 100 5.54 13.10 -13.08
CA ILE A 100 4.61 13.86 -12.24
C ILE A 100 5.22 15.21 -11.83
N ASP A 101 4.36 16.22 -11.68
CA ASP A 101 4.78 17.54 -11.20
C ASP A 101 4.65 17.61 -9.67
N THR A 102 5.72 17.25 -8.96
CA THR A 102 5.80 17.22 -7.50
C THR A 102 5.52 18.57 -6.83
N SER A 103 5.57 19.68 -7.59
CA SER A 103 5.27 21.04 -7.10
C SER A 103 3.78 21.25 -6.79
N ASN A 104 2.90 20.55 -7.50
CA ASN A 104 1.45 20.76 -7.48
C ASN A 104 0.67 19.60 -6.85
N VAL A 105 1.32 18.49 -6.51
CA VAL A 105 0.68 17.34 -5.85
C VAL A 105 0.94 17.39 -4.35
N ASP A 106 -0.14 17.35 -3.57
CA ASP A 106 -0.06 17.20 -2.12
C ASP A 106 0.46 15.79 -1.80
N ALA A 107 1.62 15.71 -1.13
CA ALA A 107 2.26 14.46 -0.75
C ALA A 107 1.39 13.57 0.15
N SER A 108 0.34 14.12 0.78
CA SER A 108 -0.65 13.35 1.55
C SER A 108 -1.59 12.49 0.68
N ILE A 109 -1.68 12.76 -0.63
CA ILE A 109 -2.48 11.96 -1.57
C ILE A 109 -1.81 10.63 -1.89
N PHE A 110 -0.48 10.54 -1.81
CA PHE A 110 0.23 9.28 -2.02
C PHE A 110 0.44 8.58 -0.69
N GLY A 111 0.00 7.32 -0.59
CA GLY A 111 -0.11 6.53 0.63
C GLY A 111 1.19 6.31 1.40
N THR A 112 2.32 6.77 0.90
CA THR A 112 3.61 6.69 1.57
C THR A 112 3.66 7.51 2.86
N GLY A 113 2.84 8.57 3.02
CA GLY A 113 2.83 9.37 4.25
C GLY A 113 2.39 8.61 5.50
N LYS A 114 1.49 7.63 5.37
CA LYS A 114 1.00 6.84 6.51
C LYS A 114 1.93 5.67 6.84
N PHE A 115 2.41 4.95 5.81
CA PHE A 115 3.33 3.81 5.99
C PHE A 115 4.75 4.19 6.38
N PHE A 116 5.30 5.31 5.88
CA PHE A 116 6.63 5.76 6.29
C PHE A 116 6.63 6.33 7.70
N LYS A 117 5.55 7.01 8.11
CA LYS A 117 5.49 7.64 9.42
C LYS A 117 5.29 6.61 10.53
N GLU A 118 4.41 5.63 10.32
CA GLU A 118 4.19 4.52 11.27
C GLU A 118 5.48 3.70 11.45
N LYS A 119 6.19 3.34 10.37
CA LYS A 119 7.46 2.61 10.46
C LYS A 119 8.61 3.42 11.07
N GLN A 120 8.61 4.76 10.92
CA GLN A 120 9.58 5.63 11.59
C GLN A 120 9.26 5.81 13.08
N GLU A 121 7.99 5.92 13.45
CA GLU A 121 7.55 5.96 14.85
C GLU A 121 7.87 4.65 15.55
N ASP A 122 7.51 3.49 14.98
CA ASP A 122 7.85 2.16 15.51
C ASP A 122 9.37 1.99 15.69
N LYS A 123 10.17 2.43 14.71
CA LYS A 123 11.62 2.34 14.78
C LYS A 123 12.19 3.26 15.87
N LYS A 124 11.63 4.45 16.07
CA LYS A 124 12.04 5.37 17.13
C LYS A 124 11.68 4.81 18.51
N GLU A 125 10.47 4.28 18.69
CA GLU A 125 10.03 3.69 19.96
C GLU A 125 10.93 2.51 20.39
N ASN A 126 11.27 1.60 19.48
CA ASN A 126 12.18 0.49 19.78
C ASN A 126 13.57 0.97 20.23
N ILE A 127 14.13 2.00 19.56
CA ILE A 127 15.44 2.56 19.92
C ILE A 127 15.43 3.19 21.32
N TYR A 128 14.37 3.93 21.68
CA TYR A 128 14.28 4.52 23.03
C TYR A 128 14.14 3.43 24.11
N SER A 129 13.38 2.37 23.82
CA SER A 129 13.20 1.21 24.70
C SER A 129 14.54 0.50 24.97
N GLU A 130 15.32 0.25 23.92
CA GLU A 130 16.62 -0.43 23.99
C GLU A 130 17.65 0.39 24.79
N ILE A 131 17.65 1.72 24.63
CA ILE A 131 18.55 2.61 25.36
C ILE A 131 18.22 2.64 26.86
N ASP A 132 16.92 2.71 27.21
CA ASP A 132 16.48 2.76 28.60
C ASP A 132 16.80 1.45 29.35
N GLU A 133 16.67 0.31 28.68
CA GLU A 133 17.05 -1.00 29.21
C GLU A 133 18.57 -1.09 29.47
N MET A 134 19.41 -0.61 28.55
CA MET A 134 20.88 -0.58 28.74
C MET A 134 21.32 0.37 29.86
N LEU A 135 20.68 1.55 29.98
CA LEU A 135 20.97 2.51 31.05
C LEU A 135 20.56 1.95 32.42
N SER A 136 19.37 1.32 32.50
CA SER A 136 18.90 0.70 33.73
C SER A 136 19.79 -0.46 34.19
N GLY A 137 20.33 -1.24 33.24
CA GLY A 137 21.27 -2.33 33.51
C GLY A 137 22.63 -1.84 33.99
N THR A 138 23.06 -0.65 33.56
CA THR A 138 24.34 -0.05 33.98
C THR A 138 24.23 0.55 35.38
N LEU A 139 23.13 1.26 35.67
CA LEU A 139 22.88 1.88 36.97
C LEU A 139 22.67 0.86 38.09
N LYS A 140 22.14 -0.34 37.77
CA LYS A 140 21.96 -1.41 38.76
C LYS A 140 23.26 -2.07 39.25
N ASN A 141 24.36 -1.89 38.52
CA ASN A 141 25.65 -2.52 38.87
C ASN A 141 26.53 -1.62 39.76
N GLU A 142 26.12 -0.38 40.02
CA GLU A 142 26.89 0.56 40.88
C GLU A 142 26.42 0.58 42.35
N ASP A 143 25.32 -0.13 42.70
CA ASP A 143 24.81 -0.21 44.07
C ASP A 143 25.26 -1.48 44.84
N ASP A 144 26.03 -2.36 44.20
CA ASP A 144 26.59 -3.59 44.80
C ASP A 144 28.15 -3.54 44.86
N GLU A 145 28.72 -2.53 45.51
CA GLU A 145 30.09 -2.53 46.06
C GLU A 145 30.15 -1.71 47.37
#